data_AF-A0A318CZG2-F1
#
_entry.id   AF-A0A318CZG2-F1
#
_cell.length_a   1.000
_cell.length_b   1.000
_cell.length_c   1.000
_cell.angle_alpha   90.00
_cell.angle_beta   90.00
_cell.angle_gamma   90.00
#
_symmetry.space_group_name_H-M   'P 1'
#
loop_
_entity.id
_entity.type
_entity.pdbx_description
1 polymer ?
#
loop_
_entity_poly.entity_id
_entity_poly.type
_entity_poly.pdbx_seq_one_letter_code
_entity_poly.pdbx_strand_id
1 'polypeptide(L)'
;MATYLSPGVYTREIDFSYYVKQISTSSCGMVGVAERGPINKPVLVTSWEQFINKFGSYLQAGYLAYAARAFFDNGGSVLYVNRIAHLTDPTDKSSLTAVKSSVTLKDRRAVAAMLETGTAGTDRITWLARQAGVDGNGISVELVASGTDTPLSVDVTGQAITVNLATDSAGDPAAIADQVVVAIAEKPEADALVQATTEDTGIVQPATSANLAGGQDAQDTLRALAINEGVWGDRLSVQIEDGTLDPATGFNLVIRYKDEVVEVFKDLSMDESASNHVELAINERSEFISVEDLGPLSGTPDDRPATGGFSLSGGDDGLVNLNDIDYIGDPSQHVTIHTPPPTPLTY
;
A
#
# COMPACT_ATOMS: atom_id res chain seq x y z
N MET A 1 31.21 -57.37 2.45
CA MET A 1 29.94 -56.62 2.41
C MET A 1 28.96 -57.34 3.32
N ALA A 2 28.45 -56.68 4.37
CA ALA A 2 27.47 -57.30 5.26
C ALA A 2 26.11 -57.37 4.55
N THR A 3 25.51 -58.56 4.53
CA THR A 3 24.18 -58.80 3.94
C THR A 3 23.17 -58.90 5.08
N TYR A 4 22.15 -58.04 5.08
CA TYR A 4 21.12 -57.98 6.11
C TYR A 4 19.96 -58.92 5.73
N LEU A 5 19.68 -59.92 6.57
CA LEU A 5 18.75 -61.03 6.30
C LEU A 5 17.39 -60.90 7.02
N SER A 6 17.11 -59.79 7.68
CA SER A 6 15.82 -59.56 8.35
C SER A 6 15.37 -58.09 8.30
N PRO A 7 14.07 -57.82 8.11
CA PRO A 7 13.53 -56.45 8.14
C PRO A 7 13.70 -55.82 9.53
N GLY A 8 14.32 -54.64 9.62
CA GLY A 8 14.56 -53.90 10.86
C GLY A 8 15.28 -52.57 10.63
N VAL A 9 15.32 -51.70 11.64
CA VAL A 9 16.12 -50.46 11.62
C VAL A 9 17.53 -50.77 12.10
N TYR A 10 18.52 -50.61 11.22
CA TYR A 10 19.93 -50.80 11.55
C TYR A 10 20.60 -49.43 11.68
N THR A 11 21.03 -49.08 12.88
CA THR A 11 21.83 -47.88 13.11
C THR A 11 23.24 -48.11 12.59
N ARG A 12 23.70 -47.21 11.73
CA ARG A 12 25.09 -47.15 11.27
C ARG A 12 25.66 -45.83 11.73
N GLU A 13 26.56 -45.87 12.70
CA GLU A 13 27.37 -44.71 13.04
C GLU A 13 28.43 -44.52 11.96
N ILE A 14 28.32 -43.39 11.28
CA ILE A 14 29.32 -42.94 10.32
C ILE A 14 30.10 -41.85 11.06
N ASP A 15 31.39 -42.08 11.30
CA ASP A 15 32.24 -41.08 11.93
C ASP A 15 32.56 -39.97 10.91
N PHE A 16 32.09 -38.74 11.19
CA PHE A 16 32.34 -37.56 10.37
C PHE A 16 33.51 -36.69 10.89
N SER A 17 34.31 -37.19 11.83
CA SER A 17 35.42 -36.43 12.47
C SER A 17 36.53 -35.99 11.50
N TYR A 18 36.55 -36.51 10.27
CA TYR A 18 37.48 -36.10 9.20
C TYR A 18 36.84 -35.23 8.10
N TYR A 19 35.58 -34.79 8.23
CA TYR A 19 34.97 -33.91 7.24
C TYR A 19 35.51 -32.49 7.38
N VAL A 20 36.63 -32.21 6.72
CA VAL A 20 37.07 -30.84 6.50
C VAL A 20 36.04 -30.20 5.56
N LYS A 21 35.19 -29.33 6.10
CA LYS A 21 34.28 -28.51 5.29
C LYS A 21 35.13 -27.88 4.19
N GLN A 22 34.89 -28.28 2.93
CA GLN A 22 35.65 -27.78 1.79
C GLN A 22 35.52 -26.25 1.80
N ILE A 23 36.59 -25.58 2.23
CA ILE A 23 36.67 -24.13 2.26
C ILE A 23 36.91 -23.73 0.82
N SER A 24 35.99 -22.99 0.22
CA SER A 24 36.17 -22.45 -1.13
C SER A 24 37.45 -21.61 -1.11
N THR A 25 38.48 -22.01 -1.86
CA THR A 25 39.73 -21.25 -2.01
C THR A 25 39.58 -20.11 -3.02
N SER A 26 38.43 -20.03 -3.69
CA SER A 26 38.03 -18.94 -4.57
C SER A 26 36.72 -18.31 -4.07
N SER A 27 36.74 -16.99 -3.94
CA SER A 27 35.54 -16.17 -3.76
C SER A 27 35.41 -15.29 -4.99
N CYS A 28 34.23 -15.27 -5.62
CA CYS A 28 33.95 -14.37 -6.74
C CYS A 28 33.19 -13.16 -6.23
N GLY A 29 33.53 -11.96 -6.73
CA GLY A 29 32.73 -10.75 -6.55
C GLY A 29 32.18 -10.32 -7.90
N MET A 30 30.87 -10.06 -7.96
CA MET A 30 30.21 -9.53 -9.16
C MET A 30 29.50 -8.22 -8.81
N VAL A 31 29.64 -7.25 -9.70
CA VAL A 31 28.99 -5.94 -9.63
C VAL A 31 28.13 -5.78 -10.87
N GLY A 32 26.90 -5.33 -10.70
CA GLY A 32 26.05 -5.04 -11.84
C GLY A 32 24.62 -4.69 -11.45
N VAL A 33 23.79 -4.54 -12.46
CA VAL A 33 22.37 -4.23 -12.28
C VAL A 33 21.59 -5.49 -11.95
N ALA A 34 20.65 -5.38 -11.01
CA ALA A 34 19.71 -6.43 -10.62
C ALA A 34 18.29 -5.86 -10.49
N GLU A 35 17.28 -6.72 -10.60
CA GLU A 35 15.86 -6.36 -10.48
C GLU A 35 15.49 -5.88 -9.07
N ARG A 36 16.06 -6.50 -8.04
CA ARG A 36 15.82 -6.17 -6.64
C ARG A 36 17.06 -6.40 -5.78
N GLY A 37 16.92 -6.17 -4.47
CA GLY A 37 17.97 -6.41 -3.50
C GLY A 37 18.72 -5.14 -3.09
N PRO A 38 19.57 -5.23 -2.04
CA PRO A 38 20.28 -4.08 -1.50
C PRO A 38 21.24 -3.47 -2.52
N ILE A 39 21.14 -2.15 -2.71
CA ILE A 39 22.06 -1.37 -3.55
C ILE A 39 23.32 -1.00 -2.75
N ASN A 40 24.48 -1.07 -3.39
CA ASN A 40 25.79 -0.66 -2.84
C ASN A 40 26.14 -1.35 -1.51
N LYS A 41 25.65 -2.58 -1.33
CA LYS A 41 25.93 -3.46 -0.18
C LYS A 41 26.24 -4.86 -0.71
N PRO A 42 27.49 -5.33 -0.64
CA PRO A 42 27.85 -6.68 -1.06
C PRO A 42 27.13 -7.74 -0.23
N VAL A 43 26.37 -8.62 -0.88
CA VAL A 43 25.66 -9.73 -0.23
C VAL A 43 26.25 -11.06 -0.65
N LEU A 44 26.51 -11.93 0.33
CA LEU A 44 26.91 -13.31 0.08
C LEU A 44 25.74 -14.13 -0.46
N VAL A 45 26.01 -14.81 -1.57
CA VAL A 45 25.14 -15.74 -2.26
C VAL A 45 25.92 -17.05 -2.50
N THR A 46 25.39 -18.17 -2.03
CA THR A 46 26.03 -19.50 -2.14
C THR A 46 25.29 -20.44 -3.08
N SER A 47 24.13 -20.05 -3.61
CA SER A 47 23.38 -20.81 -4.61
C SER A 47 22.65 -19.91 -5.60
N TRP A 48 22.33 -20.45 -6.78
CA TRP A 48 21.51 -19.75 -7.77
C TRP A 48 20.10 -19.40 -7.26
N GLU A 49 19.50 -20.27 -6.46
CA GLU A 49 18.18 -20.00 -5.84
C GLU A 49 18.27 -18.83 -4.87
N GLN A 50 19.34 -18.75 -4.08
CA GLN A 50 19.57 -17.60 -3.21
C GLN A 50 19.80 -16.32 -4.00
N PHE A 51 20.43 -16.40 -5.19
CA PHE A 51 20.54 -15.26 -6.10
C PHE A 51 19.16 -14.75 -6.52
N ILE A 52 18.29 -15.63 -7.03
CA ILE A 52 16.93 -15.26 -7.47
C ILE A 52 16.12 -14.67 -6.31
N ASN A 53 16.22 -15.28 -5.13
CA ASN A 53 15.49 -14.82 -3.95
C ASN A 53 15.92 -13.44 -3.46
N LYS A 54 17.18 -13.04 -3.68
CA LYS A 54 17.68 -11.73 -3.21
C LYS A 54 17.72 -10.65 -4.29
N PHE A 55 18.10 -11.01 -5.50
CA PHE A 55 18.41 -10.08 -6.59
C PHE A 55 17.42 -10.13 -7.76
N GLY A 56 16.52 -11.12 -7.77
CA GLY A 56 15.54 -11.32 -8.83
C GLY A 56 16.08 -12.13 -10.00
N SER A 57 15.38 -12.08 -11.13
CA SER A 57 15.68 -12.93 -12.29
C SER A 57 16.52 -12.20 -13.35
N TYR A 58 16.49 -12.71 -14.57
CA TYR A 58 17.13 -12.09 -15.72
C TYR A 58 16.54 -10.71 -16.01
N LEU A 59 17.43 -9.74 -16.24
CA LEU A 59 17.08 -8.37 -16.60
C LEU A 59 17.64 -8.07 -17.99
N GLN A 60 16.89 -7.34 -18.82
CA GLN A 60 17.38 -6.91 -20.12
C GLN A 60 18.51 -5.87 -20.01
N ALA A 61 18.47 -5.05 -18.96
CA ALA A 61 19.40 -3.96 -18.73
C ALA A 61 20.77 -4.40 -18.17
N GLY A 62 20.98 -5.69 -17.86
CA GLY A 62 22.23 -6.14 -17.25
C GLY A 62 22.53 -7.63 -17.43
N TYR A 63 23.81 -7.97 -17.44
CA TYR A 63 24.29 -9.35 -17.61
C TYR A 63 24.55 -10.08 -16.28
N LEU A 64 24.30 -9.44 -15.13
CA LEU A 64 24.64 -9.95 -13.81
C LEU A 64 24.01 -11.32 -13.52
N ALA A 65 22.70 -11.47 -13.78
CA ALA A 65 21.99 -12.73 -13.58
C ALA A 65 22.53 -13.86 -14.48
N TYR A 66 22.89 -13.55 -15.74
CA TYR A 66 23.48 -14.53 -16.65
C TYR A 66 24.87 -14.98 -16.19
N ALA A 67 25.71 -14.04 -15.73
CA ALA A 67 27.04 -14.33 -15.20
C ALA A 67 26.97 -15.14 -13.89
N ALA A 68 26.07 -14.78 -12.98
CA ALA A 68 25.84 -15.52 -11.74
C ALA A 68 25.36 -16.94 -12.03
N ARG A 69 24.44 -17.14 -12.98
CA ARG A 69 23.98 -18.47 -13.40
C ARG A 69 25.14 -19.31 -13.92
N ALA A 70 25.93 -18.76 -14.85
CA ALA A 70 27.09 -19.46 -15.40
C ALA A 70 28.13 -19.81 -14.32
N PHE A 71 28.34 -18.96 -13.32
CA PHE A 71 29.25 -19.24 -12.22
C PHE A 71 28.82 -20.46 -11.40
N PHE A 72 27.55 -20.54 -11.02
CA PHE A 72 27.04 -21.68 -10.26
C PHE A 72 26.98 -22.96 -11.10
N ASP A 73 26.61 -22.88 -12.38
CA ASP A 73 26.61 -24.03 -13.28
C ASP A 73 28.03 -24.59 -13.53
N ASN A 74 29.05 -23.73 -13.48
CA ASN A 74 30.47 -24.13 -13.56
C ASN A 74 31.07 -24.61 -12.23
N GLY A 75 30.25 -24.79 -11.17
CA GLY A 75 30.69 -25.32 -9.88
C GLY A 75 31.21 -24.28 -8.88
N GLY A 76 30.93 -23.00 -9.08
CA GLY A 76 31.23 -21.95 -8.11
C GLY A 76 30.37 -22.05 -6.85
N SER A 77 30.95 -21.81 -5.67
CA SER A 77 30.26 -21.99 -4.37
C SER A 77 30.14 -20.73 -3.50
N VAL A 78 30.97 -19.70 -3.76
CA VAL A 78 30.99 -18.46 -2.97
C VAL A 78 30.98 -17.26 -3.91
N LEU A 79 29.84 -16.58 -3.96
CA LEU A 79 29.62 -15.39 -4.77
C LEU A 79 29.19 -14.21 -3.89
N TYR A 80 29.90 -13.10 -3.97
CA TYR A 80 29.46 -11.81 -3.44
C TYR A 80 28.86 -10.99 -4.59
N VAL A 81 27.63 -10.54 -4.41
CA VAL A 81 26.93 -9.72 -5.40
C VAL A 81 26.71 -8.34 -4.83
N ASN A 82 27.10 -7.31 -5.58
CA ASN A 82 26.74 -5.94 -5.28
C ASN A 82 25.86 -5.39 -6.41
N ARG A 83 24.62 -5.07 -6.07
CA ARG A 83 23.71 -4.36 -7.00
C ARG A 83 24.11 -2.88 -7.02
N ILE A 84 24.15 -2.31 -8.21
CA ILE A 84 24.40 -0.88 -8.40
C ILE A 84 23.22 -0.18 -9.05
N ALA A 85 23.15 1.13 -8.85
CA ALA A 85 22.25 2.07 -9.50
C ALA A 85 22.92 3.43 -9.53
N HIS A 86 22.39 4.36 -10.34
CA HIS A 86 23.02 5.64 -10.59
C HIS A 86 22.93 6.58 -9.39
N LEU A 87 24.05 7.23 -9.07
CA LEU A 87 24.17 8.30 -8.08
C LEU A 87 24.44 9.61 -8.82
N THR A 88 23.69 10.67 -8.52
CA THR A 88 24.00 11.97 -9.13
C THR A 88 25.32 12.55 -8.62
N ASP A 89 25.69 12.19 -7.39
CA ASP A 89 27.01 12.45 -6.81
C ASP A 89 27.56 11.16 -6.16
N PRO A 90 28.60 10.53 -6.72
CA PRO A 90 29.18 9.30 -6.19
C PRO A 90 29.73 9.42 -4.75
N THR A 91 29.98 10.64 -4.27
CA THR A 91 30.46 10.90 -2.90
C THR A 91 29.33 11.01 -1.88
N ASP A 92 28.09 11.07 -2.33
CA ASP A 92 26.89 11.16 -1.49
C ASP A 92 25.91 10.02 -1.79
N LYS A 93 25.79 9.08 -0.85
CA LYS A 93 24.86 7.94 -0.96
C LYS A 93 23.38 8.34 -1.03
N SER A 94 23.03 9.51 -0.51
CA SER A 94 21.65 10.00 -0.53
C SER A 94 21.23 10.50 -1.92
N SER A 95 22.21 10.70 -2.82
CA SER A 95 22.00 11.10 -4.21
C SER A 95 21.57 9.93 -5.12
N LEU A 96 21.20 8.80 -4.52
CA LEU A 96 20.75 7.60 -5.21
C LEU A 96 19.46 7.89 -5.97
N THR A 97 19.47 7.57 -7.26
CA THR A 97 18.30 7.80 -8.14
C THR A 97 17.28 6.68 -8.11
N ALA A 98 17.65 5.50 -7.61
CA ALA A 98 16.72 4.39 -7.42
C ALA A 98 15.73 4.70 -6.30
N VAL A 99 14.46 4.37 -6.50
CA VAL A 99 13.36 4.71 -5.59
C VAL A 99 12.60 3.44 -5.20
N LYS A 100 12.19 3.36 -3.94
CA LYS A 100 11.29 2.31 -3.45
C LYS A 100 9.87 2.58 -3.88
N SER A 101 9.20 1.57 -4.41
CA SER A 101 7.74 1.62 -4.55
C SER A 101 7.11 1.77 -3.18
N SER A 102 6.07 2.59 -3.08
CA SER A 102 5.34 2.75 -1.84
C SER A 102 3.85 2.95 -2.08
N VAL A 103 3.06 2.77 -1.03
CA VAL A 103 1.66 3.16 -0.98
C VAL A 103 1.38 3.71 0.41
N THR A 104 0.65 4.83 0.45
CA THR A 104 0.14 5.39 1.71
C THR A 104 -1.30 4.99 1.86
N LEU A 105 -1.59 4.31 2.97
CA LEU A 105 -2.92 3.86 3.35
C LEU A 105 -3.59 4.94 4.18
N LYS A 106 -4.89 5.11 3.92
CA LYS A 106 -5.74 6.04 4.64
C LYS A 106 -6.43 5.35 5.82
N ASP A 107 -6.68 6.10 6.87
CA ASP A 107 -7.39 5.63 8.06
C ASP A 107 -8.90 5.49 7.80
N ARG A 108 -9.68 5.17 8.84
CA ARG A 108 -11.14 5.00 8.74
C ARG A 108 -11.92 6.24 9.14
N ARG A 109 -11.27 7.39 9.33
CA ARG A 109 -11.89 8.62 9.85
C ARG A 109 -12.63 9.45 8.80
N ALA A 110 -12.76 8.97 7.56
CA ALA A 110 -13.55 9.69 6.56
C ALA A 110 -15.02 9.80 7.00
N VAL A 111 -15.53 11.03 7.05
CA VAL A 111 -16.93 11.33 7.40
C VAL A 111 -17.63 11.93 6.19
N ALA A 112 -18.84 11.43 5.89
CA ALA A 112 -19.69 12.00 4.87
C ALA A 112 -20.33 13.30 5.35
N ALA A 113 -20.34 14.32 4.48
CA ALA A 113 -21.03 15.57 4.76
C ALA A 113 -22.54 15.33 4.85
N MET A 114 -23.22 16.10 5.70
CA MET A 114 -24.65 15.98 5.95
C MET A 114 -25.32 17.35 5.95
N LEU A 115 -26.58 17.36 5.52
CA LEU A 115 -27.51 18.48 5.67
C LEU A 115 -28.85 17.94 6.17
N GLU A 116 -29.54 18.69 7.02
CA GLU A 116 -30.96 18.46 7.30
C GLU A 116 -31.78 19.65 6.79
N THR A 117 -32.86 19.35 6.08
CA THR A 117 -33.87 20.34 5.68
C THR A 117 -35.21 19.99 6.32
N GLY A 118 -36.10 20.97 6.49
CA GLY A 118 -37.39 20.76 7.12
C GLY A 118 -37.31 20.69 8.65
N THR A 119 -38.41 20.34 9.29
CA THR A 119 -38.50 20.21 10.76
C THR A 119 -38.77 18.76 11.15
N ALA A 120 -38.07 18.27 12.18
CA ALA A 120 -38.24 16.91 12.69
C ALA A 120 -39.67 16.66 13.17
N GLY A 121 -40.27 15.56 12.72
CA GLY A 121 -41.65 15.21 13.04
C GLY A 121 -42.69 15.86 12.11
N THR A 122 -42.24 16.64 11.10
CA THR A 122 -43.11 17.19 10.06
C THR A 122 -42.64 16.80 8.67
N ASP A 123 -41.47 17.26 8.26
CA ASP A 123 -41.00 17.21 6.87
C ASP A 123 -39.47 17.10 6.76
N ARG A 124 -38.81 16.54 7.79
CA ARG A 124 -37.35 16.47 7.81
C ARG A 124 -36.83 15.52 6.74
N ILE A 125 -35.86 16.00 5.98
CA ILE A 125 -35.06 15.19 5.06
C ILE A 125 -33.60 15.31 5.48
N THR A 126 -32.96 14.15 5.69
CA THR A 126 -31.54 14.02 5.94
C THR A 126 -30.85 13.70 4.62
N TRP A 127 -29.94 14.59 4.22
CA TRP A 127 -29.13 14.49 3.01
C TRP A 127 -27.73 14.07 3.44
N LEU A 128 -27.29 12.89 3.02
CA LEU A 128 -25.94 12.39 3.30
C LEU A 128 -25.15 12.31 2.00
N ALA A 129 -23.95 12.88 1.94
CA ALA A 129 -23.08 12.73 0.78
C ALA A 129 -22.80 11.24 0.53
N ARG A 130 -22.85 10.81 -0.74
CA ARG A 130 -22.55 9.41 -1.11
C ARG A 130 -21.11 9.03 -0.81
N GLN A 131 -20.19 9.96 -1.02
CA GLN A 131 -18.78 9.79 -0.73
C GLN A 131 -18.44 10.53 0.56
N ALA A 132 -17.72 9.84 1.44
CA ALA A 132 -17.12 10.47 2.62
C ALA A 132 -15.95 11.35 2.18
N GLY A 133 -15.75 12.48 2.88
CA GLY A 133 -14.70 13.44 2.55
C GLY A 133 -15.18 14.89 2.59
N VAL A 134 -14.21 15.81 2.54
CA VAL A 134 -14.47 17.27 2.53
C VAL A 134 -15.13 17.73 1.24
N ASP A 135 -14.97 16.98 0.14
CA ASP A 135 -15.60 17.26 -1.16
C ASP A 135 -17.12 17.29 -1.05
N GLY A 136 -17.71 16.47 -0.17
CA GLY A 136 -19.15 16.48 0.11
C GLY A 136 -19.66 17.82 0.66
N ASN A 137 -18.79 18.65 1.26
CA ASN A 137 -19.16 19.97 1.77
C ASN A 137 -19.43 21.00 0.63
N GLY A 138 -19.07 20.66 -0.61
CA GLY A 138 -19.36 21.46 -1.80
C GLY A 138 -20.76 21.21 -2.38
N ILE A 139 -21.44 20.14 -1.96
CA ILE A 139 -22.78 19.79 -2.44
C ILE A 139 -23.79 20.73 -1.79
N SER A 140 -24.62 21.38 -2.61
CA SER A 140 -25.68 22.25 -2.14
C SER A 140 -27.05 21.68 -2.50
N VAL A 141 -28.01 21.80 -1.59
CA VAL A 141 -29.40 21.41 -1.81
C VAL A 141 -30.28 22.64 -1.65
N GLU A 142 -31.15 22.87 -2.64
CA GLU A 142 -32.18 23.90 -2.62
C GLU A 142 -33.55 23.26 -2.87
N LEU A 143 -34.56 23.68 -2.10
CA LEU A 143 -35.94 23.23 -2.25
C LEU A 143 -36.79 24.40 -2.70
N VAL A 144 -37.30 24.35 -3.93
CA VAL A 144 -38.02 25.45 -4.57
C VAL A 144 -39.47 25.05 -4.80
N ALA A 145 -40.42 25.86 -4.37
CA ALA A 145 -41.80 25.80 -4.87
C ALA A 145 -42.05 27.07 -5.70
N SER A 146 -42.37 26.90 -6.98
CA SER A 146 -42.66 28.02 -7.87
C SER A 146 -43.69 27.63 -8.94
N GLY A 147 -44.49 28.61 -9.35
CA GLY A 147 -45.61 28.40 -10.26
C GLY A 147 -46.84 27.82 -9.58
N THR A 148 -47.79 27.39 -10.40
CA THR A 148 -49.04 26.73 -10.02
C THR A 148 -49.16 25.44 -10.83
N ASP A 149 -49.65 24.36 -10.23
CA ASP A 149 -49.81 23.03 -10.87
C ASP A 149 -48.50 22.49 -11.49
N THR A 150 -47.35 22.74 -10.85
CA THR A 150 -46.05 22.25 -11.32
C THR A 150 -45.74 20.86 -10.75
N PRO A 151 -45.16 19.92 -11.54
CA PRO A 151 -44.78 18.60 -11.05
C PRO A 151 -43.45 18.63 -10.29
N LEU A 152 -43.24 17.62 -9.43
CA LEU A 152 -41.97 17.40 -8.75
C LEU A 152 -40.88 17.08 -9.78
N SER A 153 -39.75 17.79 -9.71
CA SER A 153 -38.58 17.52 -10.55
C SER A 153 -37.28 17.82 -9.81
N VAL A 154 -36.19 17.19 -10.24
CA VAL A 154 -34.85 17.34 -9.67
C VAL A 154 -33.89 17.74 -10.78
N ASP A 155 -33.27 18.90 -10.62
CA ASP A 155 -32.23 19.42 -11.49
C ASP A 155 -30.87 19.38 -10.77
N VAL A 156 -29.83 18.98 -11.49
CA VAL A 156 -28.46 18.91 -10.96
C VAL A 156 -27.54 19.69 -11.88
N THR A 157 -26.84 20.69 -11.33
CA THR A 157 -25.83 21.47 -12.04
C THR A 157 -24.51 21.41 -11.28
N GLY A 158 -23.58 20.59 -11.75
CA GLY A 158 -22.34 20.32 -11.02
C GLY A 158 -22.64 19.63 -9.69
N GLN A 159 -22.38 20.31 -8.57
CA GLN A 159 -22.68 19.81 -7.21
C GLN A 159 -23.92 20.48 -6.58
N ALA A 160 -24.62 21.35 -7.33
CA ALA A 160 -25.85 21.97 -6.87
C ALA A 160 -27.05 21.12 -7.28
N ILE A 161 -27.86 20.73 -6.30
CA ILE A 161 -29.11 20.00 -6.46
C ILE A 161 -30.25 20.96 -6.17
N THR A 162 -31.11 21.16 -7.17
CA THR A 162 -32.34 21.94 -7.03
C THR A 162 -33.52 21.00 -7.15
N VAL A 163 -34.29 20.88 -6.07
CA VAL A 163 -35.55 20.12 -6.05
C VAL A 163 -36.69 21.10 -6.26
N ASN A 164 -37.34 21.04 -7.41
CA ASN A 164 -38.56 21.78 -7.66
C ASN A 164 -39.73 20.97 -7.10
N LEU A 165 -40.24 21.37 -5.95
CA LEU A 165 -41.38 20.76 -5.27
C LEU A 165 -42.64 20.87 -6.13
N ALA A 166 -43.46 19.83 -6.11
CA ALA A 166 -44.78 19.88 -6.75
C ALA A 166 -45.65 20.98 -6.11
N THR A 167 -46.40 21.73 -6.91
CA THR A 167 -47.34 22.75 -6.42
C THR A 167 -48.76 22.47 -6.86
N ASP A 168 -49.74 22.92 -6.09
CA ASP A 168 -51.16 22.86 -6.44
C ASP A 168 -51.63 24.10 -7.25
N SER A 169 -52.94 24.18 -7.50
CA SER A 169 -53.55 25.31 -8.22
C SER A 169 -53.43 26.67 -7.53
N ALA A 170 -53.14 26.69 -6.22
CA ALA A 170 -52.87 27.91 -5.45
C ALA A 170 -51.37 28.26 -5.43
N GLY A 171 -50.51 27.36 -5.90
CA GLY A 171 -49.05 27.49 -5.85
C GLY A 171 -48.45 27.01 -4.52
N ASP A 172 -49.25 26.36 -3.68
CA ASP A 172 -48.78 25.82 -2.40
C ASP A 172 -48.03 24.49 -2.63
N PRO A 173 -46.96 24.20 -1.86
CA PRO A 173 -46.24 22.94 -1.97
C PRO A 173 -47.16 21.75 -1.69
N ALA A 174 -47.06 20.71 -2.52
CA ALA A 174 -47.86 19.50 -2.42
C ALA A 174 -47.01 18.22 -2.34
N ALA A 175 -45.70 18.31 -2.54
CA ALA A 175 -44.79 17.16 -2.42
C ALA A 175 -44.54 16.79 -0.95
N ILE A 176 -44.72 15.51 -0.62
CA ILE A 176 -44.36 14.97 0.70
C ILE A 176 -42.90 14.51 0.74
N ALA A 177 -42.32 14.42 1.94
CA ALA A 177 -40.88 14.11 2.11
C ALA A 177 -40.47 12.79 1.43
N ASP A 178 -41.30 11.74 1.53
CA ASP A 178 -41.03 10.45 0.89
C ASP A 178 -40.97 10.54 -0.65
N GLN A 179 -41.84 11.36 -1.26
CA GLN A 179 -41.82 11.59 -2.72
C GLN A 179 -40.54 12.30 -3.15
N VAL A 180 -40.04 13.25 -2.35
CA VAL A 180 -38.77 13.94 -2.63
C VAL A 180 -37.60 12.96 -2.54
N VAL A 181 -37.56 12.11 -1.50
CA VAL A 181 -36.52 11.09 -1.34
C VAL A 181 -36.50 10.12 -2.54
N VAL A 182 -37.68 9.66 -2.98
CA VAL A 182 -37.79 8.78 -4.16
C VAL A 182 -37.31 9.50 -5.42
N ALA A 183 -37.72 10.76 -5.63
CA ALA A 183 -37.30 11.54 -6.80
C ALA A 183 -35.77 11.75 -6.88
N ILE A 184 -35.11 11.91 -5.74
CA ILE A 184 -33.63 11.98 -5.67
C ILE A 184 -32.99 10.67 -6.07
N ALA A 185 -33.49 9.54 -5.54
CA ALA A 185 -32.95 8.22 -5.85
C ALA A 185 -33.18 7.80 -7.33
N GLU A 186 -34.27 8.27 -7.95
CA GLU A 186 -34.58 8.00 -9.36
C GLU A 186 -33.73 8.85 -10.33
N LYS A 187 -33.12 9.94 -9.87
CA LYS A 187 -32.28 10.83 -10.68
C LYS A 187 -30.81 10.44 -10.52
N PRO A 188 -30.15 9.81 -11.52
CA PRO A 188 -28.80 9.26 -11.34
C PRO A 188 -27.73 10.29 -10.98
N GLU A 189 -27.86 11.52 -11.49
CA GLU A 189 -26.94 12.63 -11.20
C GLU A 189 -27.04 13.07 -9.73
N ALA A 190 -28.24 13.03 -9.13
CA ALA A 190 -28.44 13.37 -7.72
C ALA A 190 -28.08 12.19 -6.82
N ASP A 191 -28.48 10.97 -7.21
CA ASP A 191 -28.18 9.73 -6.49
C ASP A 191 -26.67 9.43 -6.41
N ALA A 192 -25.89 9.90 -7.39
CA ALA A 192 -24.43 9.82 -7.36
C ALA A 192 -23.79 10.77 -6.33
N LEU A 193 -24.47 11.87 -5.98
CA LEU A 193 -23.96 12.90 -5.07
C LEU A 193 -24.44 12.69 -3.64
N VAL A 194 -25.74 12.43 -3.44
CA VAL A 194 -26.36 12.34 -2.11
C VAL A 194 -27.32 11.16 -2.00
N GLN A 195 -27.44 10.66 -0.78
CA GLN A 195 -28.54 9.81 -0.34
C GLN A 195 -29.48 10.65 0.53
N ALA A 196 -30.71 10.83 0.07
CA ALA A 196 -31.76 11.46 0.87
C ALA A 196 -32.52 10.38 1.67
N THR A 197 -32.88 10.69 2.91
CA THR A 197 -33.68 9.82 3.78
C THR A 197 -34.66 10.65 4.60
N THR A 198 -35.80 10.06 4.96
CA THR A 198 -36.80 10.71 5.81
C THR A 198 -37.53 9.66 6.65
N GLU A 199 -37.95 10.05 7.84
CA GLU A 199 -38.91 9.30 8.66
C GLU A 199 -40.28 10.01 8.72
N ASP A 200 -40.37 11.18 8.11
CA ASP A 200 -41.51 12.08 8.19
C ASP A 200 -42.38 11.99 6.93
N THR A 201 -43.68 12.28 7.05
CA THR A 201 -44.64 12.15 5.95
C THR A 201 -45.32 13.48 5.56
N GLY A 202 -44.91 14.60 6.15
CA GLY A 202 -45.49 15.90 5.88
C GLY A 202 -45.06 16.48 4.54
N ILE A 203 -45.74 17.57 4.18
CA ILE A 203 -45.46 18.36 2.98
C ILE A 203 -44.18 19.16 3.21
N VAL A 204 -43.22 18.98 2.30
CA VAL A 204 -41.92 19.65 2.34
C VAL A 204 -42.10 21.13 2.07
N GLN A 205 -41.53 21.97 2.93
CA GLN A 205 -41.52 23.42 2.71
C GLN A 205 -40.30 23.87 1.88
N PRO A 206 -40.42 24.95 1.09
CA PRO A 206 -39.28 25.52 0.38
C PRO A 206 -38.15 25.92 1.33
N ALA A 207 -36.92 25.70 0.90
CA ALA A 207 -35.71 25.98 1.66
C ALA A 207 -34.67 26.58 0.72
N THR A 208 -34.04 27.67 1.16
CA THR A 208 -32.94 28.30 0.42
C THR A 208 -31.76 27.35 0.28
N SER A 209 -30.99 27.48 -0.80
CA SER A 209 -29.78 26.69 -1.02
C SER A 209 -28.87 26.67 0.22
N ALA A 210 -28.56 25.47 0.69
CA ALA A 210 -27.64 25.23 1.79
C ALA A 210 -26.66 24.11 1.42
N ASN A 211 -25.41 24.24 1.86
CA ASN A 211 -24.40 23.22 1.63
C ASN A 211 -24.50 22.12 2.69
N LEU A 212 -24.18 20.89 2.28
CA LEU A 212 -23.83 19.84 3.22
C LEU A 212 -22.58 20.27 4.01
N ALA A 213 -22.47 19.81 5.25
CA ALA A 213 -21.39 20.18 6.15
C ALA A 213 -20.92 18.99 6.98
N GLY A 214 -19.75 19.14 7.62
CA GLY A 214 -19.19 18.13 8.52
C GLY A 214 -18.45 16.98 7.83
N GLY A 215 -18.33 17.01 6.49
CA GLY A 215 -17.49 16.06 5.76
C GLY A 215 -16.02 16.23 6.12
N GLN A 216 -15.33 15.12 6.35
CA GLN A 216 -13.92 15.04 6.74
C GLN A 216 -13.21 13.97 5.91
N ASP A 217 -11.98 14.23 5.49
CA ASP A 217 -11.16 13.24 4.77
C ASP A 217 -10.53 12.24 5.73
N ALA A 218 -10.31 11.02 5.24
CA ALA A 218 -9.43 10.07 5.91
C ALA A 218 -7.98 10.60 5.91
N GLN A 219 -7.27 10.35 7.00
CA GLN A 219 -5.88 10.78 7.17
C GLN A 219 -4.91 9.69 6.72
N ASP A 220 -3.68 10.07 6.38
CA ASP A 220 -2.60 9.10 6.16
C ASP A 220 -2.28 8.40 7.49
N THR A 221 -2.32 7.07 7.51
CA THR A 221 -2.07 6.28 8.72
C THR A 221 -0.88 5.37 8.59
N LEU A 222 -0.74 4.65 7.46
CA LEU A 222 0.31 3.64 7.33
C LEU A 222 0.91 3.71 5.94
N ARG A 223 2.22 3.89 5.86
CA ARG A 223 2.97 3.83 4.61
C ARG A 223 3.65 2.48 4.49
N ALA A 224 3.33 1.74 3.44
CA ALA A 224 4.04 0.51 3.07
C ALA A 224 5.05 0.83 1.96
N LEU A 225 6.28 0.37 2.12
CA LEU A 225 7.36 0.52 1.15
C LEU A 225 7.91 -0.84 0.77
N ALA A 226 8.33 -1.02 -0.48
CA ALA A 226 9.12 -2.18 -0.87
C ALA A 226 10.44 -2.20 -0.08
N ILE A 227 10.93 -3.39 0.29
CA ILE A 227 12.13 -3.51 1.13
C ILE A 227 13.38 -2.90 0.47
N ASN A 228 13.46 -2.96 -0.86
CA ASN A 228 14.52 -2.39 -1.68
C ASN A 228 13.95 -1.61 -2.86
N GLU A 229 14.76 -0.68 -3.36
CA GLU A 229 14.47 0.18 -4.49
C GLU A 229 14.28 -0.64 -5.78
N GLY A 230 13.47 -0.13 -6.70
CA GLY A 230 13.27 -0.72 -8.02
C GLY A 230 11.82 -0.92 -8.42
N VAL A 231 11.62 -1.06 -9.73
CA VAL A 231 10.31 -1.25 -10.38
C VAL A 231 9.67 -2.59 -9.96
N TRP A 232 10.46 -3.53 -9.44
CA TRP A 232 9.95 -4.79 -8.91
C TRP A 232 8.88 -4.58 -7.82
N GLY A 233 9.00 -3.51 -7.04
CA GLY A 233 8.09 -3.17 -5.96
C GLY A 233 6.70 -2.76 -6.44
N ASP A 234 6.56 -2.31 -7.69
CA ASP A 234 5.25 -1.96 -8.29
C ASP A 234 4.38 -3.20 -8.55
N ARG A 235 4.98 -4.39 -8.46
CA ARG A 235 4.26 -5.68 -8.51
C ARG A 235 3.83 -6.18 -7.14
N LEU A 236 4.04 -5.38 -6.09
CA LEU A 236 3.54 -5.66 -4.74
C LEU A 236 2.18 -5.02 -4.54
N SER A 237 1.31 -5.72 -3.83
CA SER A 237 0.11 -5.15 -3.26
C SER A 237 -0.09 -5.62 -1.83
N VAL A 238 -0.70 -4.75 -1.03
CA VAL A 238 -1.14 -5.05 0.33
C VAL A 238 -2.65 -5.09 0.36
N GLN A 239 -3.21 -6.09 1.02
CA GLN A 239 -4.64 -6.15 1.30
C GLN A 239 -4.87 -6.04 2.79
N ILE A 240 -5.73 -5.11 3.18
CA ILE A 240 -6.15 -4.87 4.55
C ILE A 240 -7.52 -5.51 4.75
N GLU A 241 -7.64 -6.30 5.81
CA GLU A 241 -8.87 -6.91 6.27
C GLU A 241 -9.06 -6.62 7.77
N ASP A 242 -10.28 -6.78 8.28
CA ASP A 242 -10.52 -6.64 9.72
C ASP A 242 -9.81 -7.75 10.52
N GLY A 243 -9.44 -7.41 11.76
CA GLY A 243 -8.81 -8.36 12.68
C GLY A 243 -9.69 -9.57 12.92
N THR A 244 -9.08 -10.73 13.10
CA THR A 244 -9.78 -11.99 13.35
C THR A 244 -10.25 -12.08 14.81
N LEU A 245 -9.43 -11.58 15.74
CA LEU A 245 -9.70 -11.60 17.17
C LEU A 245 -10.50 -10.39 17.65
N ASP A 246 -10.14 -9.20 17.16
CA ASP A 246 -10.82 -7.94 17.46
C ASP A 246 -10.99 -7.12 16.17
N PRO A 247 -12.15 -7.21 15.49
CA PRO A 247 -12.44 -6.42 14.30
C PRO A 247 -12.55 -4.91 14.54
N ALA A 248 -12.63 -4.45 15.80
CA ALA A 248 -12.75 -3.03 16.13
C ALA A 248 -11.39 -2.35 16.30
N THR A 249 -10.36 -3.06 16.78
CA THR A 249 -9.03 -2.48 17.07
C THR A 249 -7.87 -3.16 16.35
N GLY A 250 -8.07 -4.39 15.86
CA GLY A 250 -7.09 -5.14 15.09
C GLY A 250 -7.37 -5.12 13.59
N PHE A 251 -6.35 -5.42 12.79
CA PHE A 251 -6.48 -5.64 11.35
C PHE A 251 -5.52 -6.73 10.86
N ASN A 252 -5.83 -7.35 9.73
CA ASN A 252 -4.93 -8.28 9.05
C ASN A 252 -4.32 -7.57 7.84
N LEU A 253 -3.07 -7.91 7.53
CA LEU A 253 -2.36 -7.43 6.35
C LEU A 253 -1.84 -8.61 5.55
N VAL A 254 -2.28 -8.72 4.31
CA VAL A 254 -1.87 -9.75 3.36
C VAL A 254 -1.01 -9.10 2.28
N ILE A 255 0.20 -9.60 2.06
CA ILE A 255 1.11 -9.10 1.04
C ILE A 255 1.05 -10.04 -0.16
N ARG A 256 0.87 -9.46 -1.34
CA ARG A 256 0.95 -10.17 -2.61
C ARG A 256 2.10 -9.67 -3.45
N TYR A 257 2.76 -10.59 -4.13
CA TYR A 257 3.74 -10.29 -5.17
C TYR A 257 3.30 -10.96 -6.46
N LYS A 258 3.10 -10.18 -7.54
CA LYS A 258 2.55 -10.68 -8.81
C LYS A 258 1.21 -11.41 -8.63
N ASP A 259 0.33 -10.82 -7.82
CA ASP A 259 -1.00 -11.35 -7.46
C ASP A 259 -1.02 -12.64 -6.64
N GLU A 260 0.13 -13.21 -6.30
CA GLU A 260 0.25 -14.37 -5.40
C GLU A 260 0.48 -13.91 -3.96
N VAL A 261 -0.24 -14.52 -3.01
CA VAL A 261 -0.03 -14.26 -1.58
C VAL A 261 1.32 -14.81 -1.15
N VAL A 262 2.20 -13.92 -0.69
CA VAL A 262 3.55 -14.28 -0.23
C VAL A 262 3.68 -14.24 1.29
N GLU A 263 2.99 -13.32 1.96
CA GLU A 263 3.06 -13.16 3.42
C GLU A 263 1.69 -12.76 3.97
N VAL A 264 1.39 -13.22 5.18
CA VAL A 264 0.15 -12.90 5.90
C VAL A 264 0.46 -12.57 7.35
N PHE A 265 0.09 -11.38 7.76
CA PHE A 265 0.16 -10.90 9.13
C PHE A 265 -1.25 -10.73 9.67
N LYS A 266 -1.51 -11.32 10.84
CA LYS A 266 -2.84 -11.32 11.44
C LYS A 266 -2.85 -10.54 12.74
N ASP A 267 -4.00 -9.96 13.03
CA ASP A 267 -4.31 -9.29 14.29
C ASP A 267 -3.25 -8.25 14.67
N LEU A 268 -2.86 -7.43 13.71
CA LEU A 268 -1.96 -6.29 13.88
C LEU A 268 -2.69 -5.14 14.58
N SER A 269 -1.92 -4.32 15.30
CA SER A 269 -2.42 -3.14 16.02
C SER A 269 -1.72 -1.86 15.57
N MET A 270 -2.45 -0.74 15.57
CA MET A 270 -1.88 0.63 15.48
C MET A 270 -1.52 1.21 16.86
N ASP A 271 -1.66 0.42 17.93
CA ASP A 271 -1.20 0.82 19.27
C ASP A 271 0.30 0.56 19.41
N GLU A 272 1.09 1.62 19.52
CA GLU A 272 2.55 1.57 19.71
C GLU A 272 2.99 0.82 20.97
N SER A 273 2.13 0.75 21.99
CA SER A 273 2.42 0.02 23.23
C SER A 273 2.18 -1.49 23.11
N ALA A 274 1.49 -1.92 22.04
CA ALA A 274 1.12 -3.31 21.85
C ALA A 274 2.27 -4.10 21.22
N SER A 275 2.50 -5.33 21.68
CA SER A 275 3.54 -6.21 21.14
C SER A 275 3.32 -6.63 19.67
N ASN A 276 2.08 -6.50 19.19
CA ASN A 276 1.65 -6.74 17.83
C ASN A 276 1.49 -5.43 17.03
N HIS A 277 2.13 -4.34 17.48
CA HIS A 277 2.20 -3.10 16.73
C HIS A 277 2.73 -3.35 15.31
N VAL A 278 2.07 -2.74 14.32
CA VAL A 278 2.26 -3.03 12.91
C VAL A 278 3.70 -2.86 12.43
N GLU A 279 4.40 -1.79 12.83
CA GLU A 279 5.78 -1.56 12.43
C GLU A 279 6.71 -2.66 12.93
N LEU A 280 6.62 -3.00 14.23
CA LEU A 280 7.45 -4.04 14.83
C LEU A 280 7.16 -5.40 14.19
N ALA A 281 5.88 -5.74 14.06
CA ALA A 281 5.44 -7.03 13.58
C ALA A 281 5.84 -7.31 12.12
N ILE A 282 5.88 -6.27 11.27
CA ILE A 282 6.21 -6.39 9.84
C ILE A 282 7.70 -6.15 9.62
N ASN A 283 8.28 -5.07 10.14
CA ASN A 283 9.67 -4.70 9.83
C ASN A 283 10.71 -5.71 10.34
N GLU A 284 10.36 -6.52 11.36
CA GLU A 284 11.24 -7.59 11.84
C GLU A 284 11.15 -8.90 11.03
N ARG A 285 10.08 -9.12 10.26
CA ARG A 285 9.76 -10.44 9.67
C ARG A 285 9.53 -10.46 8.17
N SER A 286 9.08 -9.36 7.59
CA SER A 286 8.74 -9.28 6.16
C SER A 286 10.00 -9.25 5.29
N GLU A 287 9.99 -10.06 4.23
CA GLU A 287 11.03 -10.08 3.20
C GLU A 287 10.69 -9.19 2.00
N PHE A 288 9.47 -8.64 1.93
CA PHE A 288 8.96 -7.91 0.76
C PHE A 288 8.71 -6.43 1.00
N ILE A 289 8.14 -6.08 2.15
CA ILE A 289 7.83 -4.69 2.52
C ILE A 289 8.40 -4.29 3.88
N SER A 290 8.55 -2.99 4.07
CA SER A 290 8.61 -2.35 5.38
C SER A 290 7.43 -1.39 5.51
N VAL A 291 7.02 -1.09 6.73
CA VAL A 291 5.93 -0.16 7.02
C VAL A 291 6.37 0.93 7.98
N GLU A 292 5.70 2.07 7.89
CA GLU A 292 5.87 3.24 8.73
C GLU A 292 4.50 3.78 9.12
N ASP A 293 4.27 3.91 10.42
CA ASP A 293 3.11 4.55 11.02
C ASP A 293 3.26 6.07 10.89
N LEU A 294 2.26 6.67 10.25
CA LEU A 294 2.15 8.10 10.02
C LEU A 294 1.08 8.73 10.92
N GLY A 295 0.31 7.90 11.63
CA GLY A 295 -0.78 8.31 12.49
C GLY A 295 -0.27 9.12 13.69
N PRO A 296 -0.81 10.32 13.97
CA PRO A 296 -0.46 11.04 15.19
C PRO A 296 -1.12 10.47 16.46
N LEU A 297 -2.04 9.51 16.30
CA LEU A 297 -2.92 9.00 17.36
C LEU A 297 -2.85 7.47 17.47
N SER A 298 -1.99 6.96 18.34
CA SER A 298 -1.84 5.51 18.52
C SER A 298 -3.06 4.85 19.18
N GLY A 299 -3.39 3.64 18.71
CA GLY A 299 -4.31 2.71 19.37
C GLY A 299 -5.81 3.03 19.31
N THR A 300 -6.25 4.04 18.54
CA THR A 300 -7.69 4.29 18.36
C THR A 300 -8.29 3.40 17.26
N PRO A 301 -9.55 2.93 17.40
CA PRO A 301 -10.22 2.10 16.38
C PRO A 301 -10.21 2.68 14.97
N ASP A 302 -10.32 4.00 14.86
CA ASP A 302 -10.41 4.71 13.58
C ASP A 302 -9.05 5.01 12.96
N ASP A 303 -7.95 4.85 13.72
CA ASP A 303 -6.58 5.03 13.23
C ASP A 303 -6.14 3.91 12.30
N ARG A 304 -6.85 2.79 12.30
CA ARG A 304 -6.51 1.62 11.48
C ARG A 304 -6.63 1.95 10.01
N PRO A 305 -5.80 1.32 9.15
CA PRO A 305 -5.99 1.40 7.71
C PRO A 305 -7.40 0.96 7.29
N ALA A 306 -7.95 1.66 6.31
CA ALA A 306 -9.18 1.28 5.64
C ALA A 306 -9.02 -0.10 4.98
N THR A 307 -10.07 -0.92 5.02
CA THR A 307 -10.05 -2.23 4.36
C THR A 307 -10.02 -2.06 2.84
N GLY A 308 -9.35 -2.98 2.15
CA GLY A 308 -9.20 -2.91 0.70
C GLY A 308 -7.87 -3.45 0.19
N GLY A 309 -7.72 -3.46 -1.14
CA GLY A 309 -6.48 -3.82 -1.81
C GLY A 309 -5.77 -2.57 -2.33
N PHE A 310 -4.48 -2.46 -2.05
CA PHE A 310 -3.66 -1.30 -2.36
C PHE A 310 -2.38 -1.74 -3.06
N SER A 311 -2.15 -1.26 -4.27
CA SER A 311 -0.93 -1.58 -5.04
C SER A 311 0.15 -0.54 -4.75
N LEU A 312 1.38 -1.00 -4.56
CA LEU A 312 2.54 -0.12 -4.45
C LEU A 312 2.87 0.44 -5.84
N SER A 313 3.43 1.65 -5.88
CA SER A 313 3.83 2.29 -7.13
C SER A 313 5.01 3.24 -6.92
N GLY A 314 5.58 3.72 -8.02
CA GLY A 314 6.63 4.76 -8.00
C GLY A 314 8.04 4.21 -7.80
N GLY A 315 8.25 2.90 -7.94
CA GLY A 315 9.58 2.31 -7.91
C GLY A 315 10.41 2.73 -9.11
N ASP A 316 11.71 2.96 -8.90
CA ASP A 316 12.69 3.23 -9.95
C ASP A 316 13.94 2.39 -9.71
N ASP A 317 14.44 1.74 -10.75
CA ASP A 317 15.67 0.94 -10.71
C ASP A 317 16.94 1.81 -10.72
N GLY A 318 16.83 3.11 -11.00
CA GLY A 318 17.95 4.06 -11.01
C GLY A 318 18.95 3.78 -12.13
N LEU A 319 18.48 3.32 -13.30
CA LEU A 319 19.36 2.92 -14.42
C LEU A 319 19.61 4.05 -15.42
N VAL A 320 18.84 5.12 -15.34
CA VAL A 320 18.99 6.29 -16.21
C VAL A 320 20.33 6.96 -15.88
N ASN A 321 21.13 7.26 -16.92
CA ASN A 321 22.48 7.86 -16.82
C ASN A 321 23.54 7.03 -16.07
N LEU A 322 23.28 5.74 -15.85
CA LEU A 322 24.28 4.82 -15.29
C LEU A 322 25.54 4.83 -16.17
N ASN A 323 26.69 5.08 -15.55
CA ASN A 323 27.96 5.19 -16.24
C ASN A 323 29.10 4.55 -15.43
N ASP A 324 30.32 4.55 -15.98
CA ASP A 324 31.48 3.86 -15.40
C ASP A 324 31.78 4.31 -13.95
N ILE A 325 31.46 5.55 -13.58
CA ILE A 325 31.70 6.06 -12.22
C ILE A 325 30.86 5.31 -11.17
N ASP A 326 29.65 4.88 -11.54
CA ASP A 326 28.74 4.14 -10.65
C ASP A 326 29.27 2.72 -10.40
N TYR A 327 30.02 2.15 -11.34
CA TYR A 327 30.68 0.85 -11.19
C TYR A 327 31.99 0.94 -10.39
N ILE A 328 32.72 2.06 -10.49
CA ILE A 328 33.96 2.27 -9.72
C ILE A 328 33.62 2.63 -8.27
N GLY A 329 32.60 3.49 -8.08
CA GLY A 329 32.19 4.02 -6.78
C GLY A 329 33.21 4.95 -6.15
N ASP A 330 32.86 5.53 -4.99
CA ASP A 330 33.79 6.27 -4.14
C ASP A 330 34.31 5.40 -2.98
N PRO A 331 35.64 5.26 -2.80
CA PRO A 331 36.25 4.45 -1.74
C PRO A 331 35.91 4.90 -0.32
N SER A 332 35.67 6.19 -0.10
CA SER A 332 35.29 6.74 1.21
C SER A 332 33.86 6.38 1.59
N GLN A 333 33.03 6.09 0.59
CA GLN A 333 31.63 5.73 0.78
C GLN A 333 31.39 4.22 0.74
N HIS A 334 32.36 3.38 0.37
CA HIS A 334 32.14 1.92 0.23
C HIS A 334 30.98 1.58 -0.71
N VAL A 335 30.84 2.33 -1.79
CA VAL A 335 29.71 2.21 -2.73
C VAL A 335 29.86 1.00 -3.66
N THR A 336 31.08 0.42 -3.75
CA THR A 336 31.35 -0.79 -4.54
C THR A 336 32.24 -1.81 -3.81
N ILE A 337 32.55 -2.95 -4.45
CA ILE A 337 33.46 -3.97 -3.95
C ILE A 337 34.89 -3.40 -3.95
N HIS A 338 35.28 -2.79 -2.85
CA HIS A 338 36.67 -2.44 -2.60
C HIS A 338 37.37 -3.59 -1.89
N THR A 339 38.48 -4.06 -2.45
CA THR A 339 39.50 -4.73 -1.64
C THR A 339 39.98 -3.71 -0.58
N PRO A 340 40.03 -4.06 0.72
CA PRO A 340 40.60 -3.15 1.71
C PRO A 340 42.01 -2.74 1.25
N PRO A 341 42.42 -1.47 1.46
CA PRO A 341 43.79 -1.08 1.20
C PRO A 341 44.70 -2.05 1.97
N PRO A 342 45.82 -2.53 1.38
CA PRO A 342 46.73 -3.40 2.09
C PRO A 342 47.13 -2.67 3.37
N THR A 343 46.76 -3.22 4.53
CA THR A 343 47.29 -2.76 5.80
C THR A 343 48.80 -2.78 5.67
N PRO A 344 49.50 -1.64 5.86
CA PRO A 344 50.95 -1.66 5.87
C PRO A 344 51.35 -2.63 6.99
N LEU A 345 51.99 -3.74 6.63
CA LEU A 345 52.69 -4.55 7.60
C LEU A 345 53.85 -3.69 8.10
N THR A 346 53.62 -2.97 9.19
CA THR A 346 54.70 -2.45 10.02
C THR A 346 55.43 -3.67 10.57
N TYR A 347 56.57 -3.98 9.95
CA TYR A 347 57.58 -4.90 10.47
C TYR A 347 58.28 -4.30 11.69
#